data_AF-A0A963VMS1-F1
#
_entry.id   AF-A0A963VMS1-F1
#
_cell.length_a   1.000
_cell.length_b   1.000
_cell.length_c   1.000
_cell.angle_alpha   90.00
_cell.angle_beta   90.00
_cell.angle_gamma   90.00
#
_symmetry.space_group_name_H-M   'P 1'
#
loop_
_entity.id
_entity.type
_entity.pdbx_description
1 polymer ?
#
loop_
_entity_poly.entity_id
_entity_poly.type
_entity_poly.pdbx_seq_one_letter_code
_entity_poly.pdbx_strand_id
1 'polypeptide(L)'
;ADGRPQRPLDVVAEKIAADHEEMPLDWAIHGTTGYRFANVAGGVLVDTEAGQRFAHIWRNFTGDARSFETLAHDGKRDIMRFALAAELQVLSTELVRIAHADRRTRDYTHNELRRALAEVVAAMPVYRSYIRELPSQQDRRYIEWAVTEARNHSQDADLSIFDFVRDCLLAQPIEGADAALRTRIRRFAVRFQQFSAPVTAKGVEDTAFYRYFPLSSLNEVGGEPAVFGYAPADFHAANADRVRRWPHTMLATSTHDNKRSEDVRCRIHVLSEIPARWRLALRRWRQMNRALRSELQSQGEHMLAPSRADEYLLYQTLLGTLPVGGLDDAQARETYVLRIVRYMHKAAREAKVHTRWTVPNTAYEDALEHFVRGLLRPGPHNPFLDDLRALTASLAWFGAFNSLALAMLKFSCPGVPDLYQGMETLQLTLVDPDNRSPVDHARLAGMLDALRRHDPGQAVSLLAHPEDGRAKMWVTWRMLTLRRQRPELLRDGDYTALATTGAAADHVIAFRRGLGDTSLIVLVPRLLARLMELRNVLPVGTDVWSDTGVELDLPDGTRMTDTLTGRTIEVQAGRIGVAQAFAHFPMAAFVTGP
;
A
#
# COMPACT_ATOMS: atom_id res chain seq x y z
N ALA A 1 9.39 -4.68 -28.21
CA ALA A 1 8.77 -5.29 -27.02
C ALA A 1 8.32 -6.68 -27.42
N ASP A 2 9.27 -7.61 -27.49
CA ASP A 2 9.05 -8.88 -28.19
C ASP A 2 8.75 -9.96 -27.16
N GLY A 3 7.49 -10.36 -27.03
CA GLY A 3 7.14 -11.49 -26.16
C GLY A 3 5.65 -11.77 -25.93
N ARG A 4 4.73 -10.83 -26.24
CA ARG A 4 3.29 -11.11 -26.14
C ARG A 4 2.58 -10.80 -27.44
N PRO A 5 1.67 -11.68 -27.90
CA PRO A 5 0.92 -11.44 -29.12
C PRO A 5 0.12 -10.15 -28.97
N GLN A 6 0.09 -9.33 -30.02
CA GLN A 6 -0.73 -8.12 -30.06
C GLN A 6 -2.20 -8.53 -29.85
N ARG A 7 -2.84 -7.92 -28.86
CA ARG A 7 -4.25 -8.21 -28.51
C ARG A 7 -5.14 -7.08 -29.03
N PRO A 8 -6.34 -7.39 -29.52
CA PRO A 8 -7.23 -6.38 -30.11
C PRO A 8 -7.91 -5.47 -29.08
N LEU A 9 -7.95 -5.88 -27.80
CA LEU A 9 -8.57 -5.13 -26.71
C LEU A 9 -7.60 -5.03 -25.54
N ASP A 10 -7.48 -3.84 -24.95
CA ASP A 10 -6.79 -3.69 -23.68
C ASP A 10 -7.61 -4.34 -22.56
N VAL A 11 -6.93 -5.15 -21.75
CA VAL A 11 -7.56 -5.96 -20.70
C VAL A 11 -6.62 -5.99 -19.53
N VAL A 12 -7.08 -5.48 -18.40
CA VAL A 12 -6.37 -5.49 -17.12
C VAL A 12 -7.21 -6.25 -16.10
N ALA A 13 -6.55 -7.02 -15.25
CA ALA A 13 -7.21 -7.78 -14.20
C ALA A 13 -7.08 -7.07 -12.86
N GLU A 14 -8.19 -6.89 -12.15
CA GLU A 14 -8.10 -6.68 -10.71
C GLU A 14 -7.60 -7.97 -10.07
N LYS A 15 -6.35 -7.94 -9.61
CA LYS A 15 -5.69 -9.11 -9.02
C LYS A 15 -4.66 -8.63 -8.02
N ILE A 16 -4.80 -9.07 -6.78
CA ILE A 16 -3.82 -8.86 -5.72
C ILE A 16 -2.79 -9.98 -5.72
N ALA A 17 -1.52 -9.64 -5.87
CA ALA A 17 -0.40 -10.57 -5.85
C ALA A 17 0.45 -10.36 -4.61
N ALA A 18 0.85 -11.46 -3.97
CA ALA A 18 1.89 -11.42 -2.95
C ALA A 18 3.24 -11.02 -3.57
N ASP A 19 4.20 -10.56 -2.77
CA ASP A 19 5.46 -10.01 -3.29
C ASP A 19 6.28 -11.03 -4.08
N HIS A 20 6.23 -12.29 -3.63
CA HIS A 20 6.90 -13.43 -4.24
C HIS A 20 6.06 -14.11 -5.35
N GLU A 21 4.83 -13.64 -5.60
CA GLU A 21 3.93 -14.24 -6.56
C GLU A 21 4.14 -13.69 -7.98
N GLU A 22 4.22 -14.60 -8.94
CA GLU A 22 4.26 -14.27 -10.35
C GLU A 22 2.89 -14.43 -10.99
N MET A 23 2.49 -13.42 -11.76
CA MET A 23 1.32 -13.50 -12.62
C MET A 23 1.58 -14.49 -13.76
N PRO A 24 0.68 -15.45 -14.05
CA PRO A 24 0.86 -16.36 -15.17
C PRO A 24 0.97 -15.59 -16.50
N LEU A 25 2.05 -15.84 -17.23
CA LEU A 25 2.38 -15.10 -18.46
C LEU A 25 1.49 -15.49 -19.64
N ASP A 26 0.84 -16.64 -19.59
CA ASP A 26 -0.11 -17.14 -20.58
C ASP A 26 -1.49 -16.46 -20.50
N TRP A 27 -1.78 -15.74 -19.41
CA TRP A 27 -3.06 -15.06 -19.24
C TRP A 27 -3.33 -14.04 -20.31
N ALA A 28 -4.61 -13.91 -20.63
CA ALA A 28 -5.09 -13.12 -21.74
C ALA A 28 -5.15 -11.59 -21.49
N ILE A 29 -4.19 -11.04 -20.76
CA ILE A 29 -4.24 -9.67 -20.18
C ILE A 29 -2.94 -8.87 -20.43
N HIS A 30 -3.04 -7.56 -20.30
CA HIS A 30 -1.94 -6.58 -20.41
C HIS A 30 -1.29 -6.26 -19.06
N GLY A 31 -1.98 -6.57 -17.96
CA GLY A 31 -1.47 -6.41 -16.60
C GLY A 31 -2.57 -6.40 -15.55
N THR A 32 -2.23 -5.85 -14.40
CA THR A 32 -3.14 -5.69 -13.27
C THR A 32 -3.57 -4.24 -13.11
N THR A 33 -4.52 -4.00 -12.20
CA THR A 33 -4.95 -2.65 -11.79
C THR A 33 -3.91 -1.88 -10.97
N GLY A 34 -2.75 -2.48 -10.64
CA GLY A 34 -1.58 -1.71 -10.21
C GLY A 34 -1.30 -1.63 -8.70
N TYR A 35 -2.01 -2.39 -7.86
CA TYR A 35 -1.75 -2.41 -6.40
C TYR A 35 -0.30 -2.74 -6.03
N ARG A 36 0.37 -3.67 -6.76
CA ARG A 36 1.79 -3.94 -6.55
C ARG A 36 2.66 -2.70 -6.77
N PHE A 37 2.34 -1.88 -7.78
CA PHE A 37 3.04 -0.62 -8.00
C PHE A 37 2.78 0.36 -6.86
N ALA A 38 1.54 0.50 -6.39
CA ALA A 38 1.19 1.37 -5.26
C ALA A 38 2.06 1.08 -4.02
N ASN A 39 2.22 -0.20 -3.67
CA ASN A 39 2.98 -0.62 -2.50
C ASN A 39 4.49 -0.41 -2.68
N VAL A 40 5.04 -0.77 -3.85
CA VAL A 40 6.48 -0.57 -4.13
C VAL A 40 6.84 0.91 -4.22
N ALA A 41 6.06 1.72 -4.95
CA ALA A 41 6.32 3.14 -5.13
C ALA A 41 6.04 3.97 -3.88
N GLY A 42 5.07 3.58 -3.05
CA GLY A 42 4.86 4.20 -1.73
C GLY A 42 5.93 3.78 -0.73
N GLY A 43 6.26 2.49 -0.68
CA GLY A 43 7.20 1.96 0.31
C GLY A 43 8.66 2.37 0.09
N VAL A 44 9.08 2.76 -1.12
CA VAL A 44 10.42 3.37 -1.31
C VAL A 44 10.54 4.75 -0.65
N LEU A 45 9.41 5.39 -0.31
CA LEU A 45 9.36 6.66 0.45
C LEU A 45 9.34 6.44 1.98
N VAL A 46 9.48 5.19 2.44
CA VAL A 46 9.56 4.82 3.86
C VAL A 46 11.03 4.61 4.25
N ASP A 47 11.41 5.10 5.43
CA ASP A 47 12.70 4.81 6.04
C ASP A 47 12.71 3.38 6.60
N THR A 48 13.25 2.45 5.82
CA THR A 48 13.28 1.02 6.15
C THR A 48 14.08 0.73 7.42
N GLU A 49 15.04 1.60 7.79
CA GLU A 49 15.83 1.46 9.02
C GLU A 49 14.99 1.65 10.30
N ALA A 50 13.80 2.24 10.17
CA ALA A 50 12.91 2.46 11.29
C ALA A 50 12.05 1.25 11.66
N GLY A 51 12.05 0.16 10.86
CA GLY A 51 11.15 -0.98 11.05
C GLY A 51 11.21 -1.61 12.44
N GLN A 52 12.41 -1.92 12.96
CA GLN A 52 12.56 -2.48 14.30
C GLN A 52 12.12 -1.51 15.40
N ARG A 53 12.40 -0.20 15.22
CA ARG A 53 11.98 0.85 16.15
C ARG A 53 10.46 0.96 16.20
N PHE A 54 9.79 0.90 15.04
CA PHE A 54 8.33 0.91 14.95
C PHE A 54 7.69 -0.33 15.54
N ALA A 55 8.26 -1.52 15.32
CA ALA A 55 7.80 -2.74 15.96
C ALA A 55 7.88 -2.65 17.50
N HIS A 56 8.96 -2.07 18.04
CA HIS A 56 9.09 -1.82 19.48
C HIS A 56 8.11 -0.76 20.00
N ILE A 57 7.92 0.34 19.26
CA ILE A 57 6.94 1.39 19.61
C ILE A 57 5.53 0.80 19.67
N TRP A 58 5.15 0.01 18.66
CA TRP A 58 3.87 -0.70 18.61
C TRP A 58 3.68 -1.59 19.85
N ARG A 59 4.59 -2.55 20.07
CA ARG A 59 4.49 -3.51 21.19
C ARG A 59 4.39 -2.81 22.54
N ASN A 60 5.19 -1.77 22.78
CA ASN A 60 5.17 -1.05 24.04
C ASN A 60 3.88 -0.24 24.24
N PHE A 61 3.35 0.36 23.18
CA PHE A 61 2.14 1.15 23.28
C PHE A 61 0.91 0.25 23.47
N THR A 62 0.72 -0.72 22.58
CA THR A 62 -0.48 -1.57 22.54
C THR A 62 -0.44 -2.73 23.53
N GLY A 63 0.75 -3.25 23.83
CA GLY A 63 0.94 -4.51 24.57
C GLY A 63 0.82 -5.76 23.69
N ASP A 64 0.59 -5.61 22.38
CA ASP A 64 0.41 -6.73 21.46
C ASP A 64 1.75 -7.11 20.80
N ALA A 65 2.23 -8.32 21.08
CA ALA A 65 3.47 -8.86 20.54
C ALA A 65 3.28 -9.85 19.38
N ARG A 66 2.04 -10.09 18.94
CA ARG A 66 1.76 -11.02 17.84
C ARG A 66 2.34 -10.51 16.52
N SER A 67 2.79 -11.43 15.69
CA SER A 67 3.26 -11.14 14.33
C SER A 67 2.09 -10.82 13.40
N PHE A 68 2.39 -10.18 12.26
CA PHE A 68 1.38 -9.96 11.23
C PHE A 68 0.86 -11.29 10.68
N GLU A 69 1.74 -12.26 10.49
CA GLU A 69 1.46 -13.59 9.97
C GLU A 69 0.48 -14.33 10.87
N THR A 70 0.69 -14.28 12.19
CA THR A 70 -0.24 -14.84 13.18
C THR A 70 -1.61 -14.18 13.07
N LEU A 71 -1.66 -12.85 13.00
CA LEU A 71 -2.93 -12.11 12.91
C LEU A 71 -3.66 -12.33 11.58
N ALA A 72 -2.93 -12.51 10.48
CA ALA A 72 -3.46 -12.86 9.17
C ALA A 72 -4.02 -14.28 9.17
N HIS A 73 -3.31 -15.24 9.79
CA HIS A 73 -3.78 -16.60 9.97
C HIS A 73 -5.07 -16.64 10.80
N ASP A 74 -5.07 -15.99 11.98
CA ASP A 74 -6.25 -15.88 12.84
C ASP A 74 -7.43 -15.21 12.14
N GLY A 75 -7.16 -14.13 11.39
CA GLY A 75 -8.18 -13.44 10.60
C GLY A 75 -8.82 -14.36 9.56
N LYS A 76 -8.03 -15.15 8.81
CA LYS A 76 -8.57 -16.13 7.85
C LYS A 76 -9.41 -17.20 8.55
N ARG A 77 -9.00 -17.68 9.72
CA ARG A 77 -9.76 -18.63 10.53
C ARG A 77 -11.09 -18.04 10.99
N ASP A 78 -11.09 -16.81 11.50
CA ASP A 78 -12.30 -16.09 11.90
C ASP A 78 -13.29 -16.01 10.72
N ILE A 79 -12.82 -15.63 9.54
CA ILE A 79 -13.67 -15.56 8.34
C ILE A 79 -14.27 -16.91 7.98
N MET A 80 -13.48 -17.98 7.97
CA MET A 80 -13.98 -19.32 7.69
C MET A 80 -14.94 -19.85 8.76
N ARG A 81 -14.79 -19.41 10.01
CA ARG A 81 -15.67 -19.82 11.11
C ARG A 81 -17.02 -19.12 11.08
N PHE A 82 -17.06 -17.87 10.63
CA PHE A 82 -18.27 -17.03 10.71
C PHE A 82 -18.83 -16.69 9.33
N ALA A 83 -18.10 -15.95 8.51
CA ALA A 83 -18.62 -15.39 7.26
C ALA A 83 -18.73 -16.42 6.13
N LEU A 84 -17.79 -17.37 6.06
CA LEU A 84 -17.71 -18.38 4.99
C LEU A 84 -17.80 -19.82 5.53
N ALA A 85 -18.55 -20.00 6.62
CA ALA A 85 -18.70 -21.29 7.30
C ALA A 85 -19.43 -22.33 6.42
N ALA A 86 -20.38 -21.87 5.61
CA ALA A 86 -21.17 -22.70 4.70
C ALA A 86 -20.32 -23.24 3.54
N GLU A 87 -19.48 -22.39 2.94
CA GLU A 87 -18.56 -22.78 1.87
C GLU A 87 -17.52 -23.79 2.36
N LEU A 88 -16.97 -23.57 3.56
CA LEU A 88 -16.11 -24.57 4.21
C LEU A 88 -16.85 -25.89 4.45
N GLN A 89 -18.13 -25.85 4.80
CA GLN A 89 -18.96 -27.05 5.00
C GLN A 89 -19.18 -27.82 3.70
N VAL A 90 -19.43 -27.12 2.59
CA VAL A 90 -19.57 -27.73 1.27
C VAL A 90 -18.27 -28.40 0.84
N LEU A 91 -17.13 -27.72 0.99
CA LEU A 91 -15.83 -28.28 0.62
C LEU A 91 -15.44 -29.49 1.48
N SER A 92 -15.61 -29.41 2.79
CA SER A 92 -15.31 -30.53 3.71
C SER A 92 -16.20 -31.74 3.45
N THR A 93 -17.49 -31.54 3.18
CA THR A 93 -18.42 -32.62 2.79
C THR A 93 -17.98 -33.28 1.48
N GLU A 94 -17.50 -32.48 0.52
CA GLU A 94 -17.01 -33.02 -0.75
C GLU A 94 -15.72 -33.81 -0.57
N LEU A 95 -14.84 -33.35 0.33
CA LEU A 95 -13.60 -34.04 0.67
C LEU A 95 -13.85 -35.40 1.34
N VAL A 96 -14.87 -35.50 2.22
CA VAL A 96 -15.34 -36.78 2.80
C VAL A 96 -15.75 -37.76 1.70
N ARG A 97 -16.50 -37.31 0.69
CA ARG A 97 -16.92 -38.17 -0.43
C ARG A 97 -15.73 -38.68 -1.25
N ILE A 98 -14.71 -37.86 -1.43
CA ILE A 98 -13.46 -38.27 -2.10
C ILE A 98 -12.72 -39.29 -1.22
N ALA A 99 -12.61 -39.04 0.08
CA ALA A 99 -11.94 -39.93 1.03
C ALA A 99 -12.61 -41.32 1.08
N HIS A 100 -13.94 -41.38 1.10
CA HIS A 100 -14.68 -42.65 1.14
C HIS A 100 -14.48 -43.55 -0.09
N ALA A 101 -13.96 -43.01 -1.19
CA ALA A 101 -13.71 -43.78 -2.41
C ALA A 101 -12.47 -44.69 -2.31
N ASP A 102 -11.58 -44.49 -1.35
CA ASP A 102 -10.40 -45.33 -1.12
C ASP A 102 -10.44 -45.94 0.30
N ARG A 103 -10.04 -47.20 0.43
CA ARG A 103 -9.91 -47.88 1.73
C ARG A 103 -8.83 -47.29 2.64
N ARG A 104 -7.84 -46.61 2.08
CA ARG A 104 -6.73 -45.99 2.83
C ARG A 104 -7.12 -44.66 3.48
N THR A 105 -8.16 -44.00 2.97
CA THR A 105 -8.54 -42.64 3.38
C THR A 105 -9.98 -42.54 3.91
N ARG A 106 -10.81 -43.59 3.76
CA ARG A 106 -12.21 -43.60 4.22
C ARG A 106 -12.42 -43.41 5.72
N ASP A 107 -11.40 -43.66 6.53
CA ASP A 107 -11.50 -43.55 8.00
C ASP A 107 -11.31 -42.10 8.48
N TYR A 108 -10.88 -41.17 7.61
CA TYR A 108 -10.81 -39.75 7.96
C TYR A 108 -12.21 -39.21 8.24
N THR A 109 -12.41 -38.68 9.45
CA THR A 109 -13.70 -38.13 9.85
C THR A 109 -13.95 -36.77 9.20
N HIS A 110 -15.22 -36.40 9.09
CA HIS A 110 -15.61 -35.07 8.60
C HIS A 110 -14.94 -33.93 9.38
N ASN A 111 -14.83 -34.06 10.71
CA ASN A 111 -14.28 -33.00 11.55
C ASN A 111 -12.77 -32.84 11.35
N GLU A 112 -12.04 -33.94 11.19
CA GLU A 112 -10.60 -33.92 10.88
C GLU A 112 -10.37 -33.27 9.52
N LEU A 113 -11.13 -33.67 8.48
CA LEU A 113 -11.01 -33.10 7.13
C LEU A 113 -11.39 -31.62 7.09
N ARG A 114 -12.45 -31.22 7.79
CA ARG A 114 -12.86 -29.82 7.88
C ARG A 114 -11.80 -28.97 8.56
N ARG A 115 -11.21 -29.44 9.65
CA ARG A 115 -10.14 -28.73 10.37
C ARG A 115 -8.87 -28.66 9.53
N ALA A 116 -8.40 -29.78 8.99
CA ALA A 116 -7.20 -29.82 8.15
C ALA A 116 -7.34 -28.88 6.95
N LEU A 117 -8.49 -28.89 6.27
CA LEU A 117 -8.77 -27.98 5.17
C LEU A 117 -8.75 -26.51 5.62
N ALA A 118 -9.36 -26.18 6.76
CA ALA A 118 -9.35 -24.83 7.30
C ALA A 118 -7.94 -24.35 7.65
N GLU A 119 -7.09 -25.20 8.26
CA GLU A 119 -5.68 -24.83 8.53
C GLU A 119 -4.91 -24.60 7.22
N VAL A 120 -5.08 -25.47 6.22
CA VAL A 120 -4.42 -25.29 4.91
C VAL A 120 -4.84 -23.97 4.24
N VAL A 121 -6.13 -23.63 4.28
CA VAL A 121 -6.60 -22.35 3.72
C VAL A 121 -6.04 -21.16 4.50
N ALA A 122 -6.00 -21.24 5.84
CA ALA A 122 -5.45 -20.17 6.67
C ALA A 122 -3.94 -19.96 6.41
N ALA A 123 -3.22 -21.05 6.12
CA ALA A 123 -1.80 -21.06 5.81
C ALA A 123 -1.45 -20.71 4.34
N MET A 124 -2.44 -20.49 3.47
CA MET A 124 -2.16 -20.12 2.07
C MET A 124 -1.33 -18.83 1.98
N PRO A 125 -0.15 -18.85 1.31
CA PRO A 125 0.73 -17.68 1.18
C PRO A 125 0.27 -16.69 0.10
N VAL A 126 -0.67 -17.10 -0.75
CA VAL A 126 -1.26 -16.30 -1.83
C VAL A 126 -2.78 -16.36 -1.77
N TYR A 127 -3.48 -15.48 -2.48
CA TYR A 127 -4.95 -15.48 -2.52
C TYR A 127 -5.51 -16.82 -3.02
N ARG A 128 -4.89 -17.39 -4.06
CA ARG A 128 -5.28 -18.68 -4.64
C ARG A 128 -4.21 -19.22 -5.60
N SER A 129 -4.28 -20.52 -5.86
CA SER A 129 -3.64 -21.14 -7.02
C SER A 129 -4.54 -21.05 -8.27
N TYR A 130 -4.04 -21.54 -9.41
CA TYR A 130 -4.68 -21.50 -10.73
C TYR A 130 -4.70 -22.86 -11.45
N ILE A 131 -5.02 -23.92 -10.70
CA ILE A 131 -5.06 -25.31 -11.19
C ILE A 131 -6.37 -25.56 -11.96
N ARG A 132 -6.26 -25.88 -13.26
CA ARG A 132 -7.40 -26.30 -14.11
C ARG A 132 -7.36 -27.79 -14.44
N GLU A 133 -6.33 -28.20 -15.18
CA GLU A 133 -6.10 -29.59 -15.56
C GLU A 133 -4.90 -30.17 -14.82
N LEU A 134 -3.77 -29.46 -14.87
CA LEU A 134 -2.53 -29.78 -14.18
C LEU A 134 -2.05 -28.55 -13.41
N PRO A 135 -1.43 -28.73 -12.23
CA PRO A 135 -0.84 -27.64 -11.49
C PRO A 135 0.49 -27.19 -12.11
N SER A 136 0.71 -25.88 -12.18
CA SER A 136 2.01 -25.32 -12.51
C SER A 136 3.02 -25.57 -11.38
N GLN A 137 4.31 -25.32 -11.63
CA GLN A 137 5.33 -25.38 -10.58
C GLN A 137 5.02 -24.41 -9.42
N GLN A 138 4.51 -23.22 -9.75
CA GLN A 138 4.12 -22.23 -8.76
C GLN A 138 2.92 -22.70 -7.93
N ASP A 139 1.91 -23.29 -8.56
CA ASP A 139 0.74 -23.84 -7.84
C ASP A 139 1.18 -24.95 -6.86
N ARG A 140 2.06 -25.85 -7.30
CA ARG A 140 2.62 -26.91 -6.44
C ARG A 140 3.31 -26.33 -5.23
N ARG A 141 4.23 -25.39 -5.45
CA ARG A 141 4.98 -24.72 -4.39
C ARG A 141 4.07 -24.10 -3.33
N TYR A 142 3.02 -23.37 -3.73
CA TYR A 142 2.15 -22.70 -2.75
C TYR A 142 1.21 -23.64 -2.01
N ILE A 143 0.69 -24.68 -2.67
CA ILE A 143 -0.10 -25.70 -1.99
C ILE A 143 0.78 -26.49 -1.01
N GLU A 144 1.99 -26.88 -1.41
CA GLU A 144 2.93 -27.59 -0.54
C GLU A 144 3.39 -26.73 0.65
N TRP A 145 3.63 -25.43 0.46
CA TRP A 145 3.86 -24.49 1.55
C TRP A 145 2.69 -24.52 2.53
N ALA A 146 1.49 -24.23 2.06
CA ALA A 146 0.30 -24.12 2.91
C ALA A 146 0.03 -25.42 3.69
N VAL A 147 0.23 -26.58 3.05
CA VAL A 147 0.09 -27.89 3.68
C VAL A 147 1.18 -28.13 4.74
N THR A 148 2.43 -27.78 4.46
CA THR A 148 3.54 -27.92 5.41
C THR A 148 3.30 -27.07 6.65
N GLU A 149 2.87 -25.82 6.45
CA GLU A 149 2.60 -24.90 7.55
C GLU A 149 1.37 -25.34 8.38
N ALA A 150 0.30 -25.78 7.72
CA ALA A 150 -0.86 -26.34 8.41
C ALA A 150 -0.52 -27.61 9.21
N ARG A 151 0.37 -28.46 8.68
CA ARG A 151 0.89 -29.64 9.39
C ARG A 151 1.69 -29.24 10.63
N ASN A 152 2.55 -28.23 10.53
CA ASN A 152 3.37 -27.75 11.66
C ASN A 152 2.51 -27.18 12.79
N HIS A 153 1.35 -26.58 12.47
CA HIS A 153 0.40 -26.08 13.46
C HIS A 153 -0.56 -27.15 14.01
N SER A 154 -0.61 -28.34 13.40
CA SER A 154 -1.55 -29.38 13.81
C SER A 154 -1.10 -30.08 15.10
N GLN A 155 -2.07 -30.43 15.94
CA GLN A 155 -1.88 -31.29 17.11
C GLN A 155 -2.46 -32.69 16.88
N ASP A 156 -2.81 -33.03 15.65
CA ASP A 156 -3.42 -34.31 15.31
C ASP A 156 -2.43 -35.46 15.35
N ALA A 157 -2.89 -36.62 15.81
CA ALA A 157 -2.09 -37.83 15.87
C ALA A 157 -1.76 -38.39 14.48
N ASP A 158 -2.68 -38.23 13.52
CA ASP A 158 -2.50 -38.66 12.14
C ASP A 158 -2.30 -37.46 11.21
N LEU A 159 -1.06 -37.26 10.76
CA LEU A 159 -0.69 -36.19 9.83
C LEU A 159 -0.82 -36.59 8.36
N SER A 160 -1.17 -37.84 8.06
CA SER A 160 -1.35 -38.33 6.68
C SER A 160 -2.58 -37.71 6.01
N ILE A 161 -3.52 -37.20 6.79
CA ILE A 161 -4.65 -36.38 6.31
C ILE A 161 -4.19 -35.17 5.48
N PHE A 162 -3.06 -34.56 5.84
CA PHE A 162 -2.51 -33.41 5.11
C PHE A 162 -1.93 -33.81 3.75
N ASP A 163 -1.37 -35.02 3.62
CA ASP A 163 -0.94 -35.55 2.32
C ASP A 163 -2.17 -35.81 1.42
N PHE A 164 -3.24 -36.36 1.99
CA PHE A 164 -4.49 -36.55 1.25
C PHE A 164 -5.11 -35.22 0.80
N VAL A 165 -5.15 -34.21 1.68
CA VAL A 165 -5.63 -32.86 1.35
C VAL A 165 -4.75 -32.26 0.23
N ARG A 166 -3.42 -32.33 0.36
CA ARG A 166 -2.47 -31.87 -0.67
C ARG A 166 -2.79 -32.48 -2.03
N ASP A 167 -2.93 -33.81 -2.08
CA ASP A 167 -3.13 -34.53 -3.34
C ASP A 167 -4.46 -34.15 -3.99
N CYS A 168 -5.52 -33.97 -3.19
CA CYS A 168 -6.80 -33.45 -3.67
C CYS A 168 -6.69 -32.02 -4.22
N LEU A 169 -5.96 -31.14 -3.52
CA LEU A 169 -5.76 -29.74 -3.92
C LEU A 169 -4.91 -29.60 -5.18
N LEU A 170 -3.90 -30.47 -5.35
CA LEU A 170 -3.07 -30.55 -6.55
C LEU A 170 -3.76 -31.25 -7.73
N ALA A 171 -5.00 -31.68 -7.55
CA ALA A 171 -5.75 -32.49 -8.50
C ALA A 171 -4.98 -33.74 -8.97
N GLN A 172 -4.21 -34.37 -8.07
CA GLN A 172 -3.42 -35.57 -8.39
C GLN A 172 -4.35 -36.76 -8.73
N PRO A 173 -3.96 -37.61 -9.70
CA PRO A 173 -4.70 -38.82 -9.99
C PRO A 173 -4.52 -39.81 -8.84
N ILE A 174 -5.63 -40.31 -8.28
CA ILE A 174 -5.61 -41.45 -7.36
C ILE A 174 -5.50 -42.73 -8.19
N GLU A 175 -4.58 -43.62 -7.82
CA GLU A 175 -4.38 -44.91 -8.48
C GLU A 175 -5.67 -45.73 -8.45
N GLY A 176 -6.10 -46.26 -9.60
CA GLY A 176 -7.35 -47.01 -9.72
C GLY A 176 -8.64 -46.17 -9.67
N ALA A 177 -8.56 -44.85 -9.55
CA ALA A 177 -9.74 -43.98 -9.61
C ALA A 177 -10.43 -44.05 -10.97
N ASP A 178 -11.76 -44.09 -10.97
CA ASP A 178 -12.54 -43.99 -12.20
C ASP A 178 -12.60 -42.53 -12.75
N ALA A 179 -13.24 -42.34 -13.90
CA ALA A 179 -13.39 -41.02 -14.50
C ALA A 179 -14.23 -40.05 -13.65
N ALA A 180 -15.19 -40.56 -12.89
CA ALA A 180 -16.07 -39.77 -12.05
C ALA A 180 -15.33 -39.20 -10.84
N LEU A 181 -14.53 -40.01 -10.15
CA LEU A 181 -13.70 -39.61 -9.02
C LEU A 181 -12.61 -38.62 -9.44
N ARG A 182 -11.95 -38.85 -10.59
CA ARG A 182 -10.98 -37.88 -11.14
C ARG A 182 -11.63 -36.51 -11.42
N THR A 183 -12.84 -36.51 -11.97
CA THR A 183 -13.61 -35.28 -12.21
C THR A 183 -13.99 -34.60 -10.91
N ARG A 184 -14.36 -35.38 -9.88
CA ARG A 184 -14.69 -34.89 -8.55
C ARG A 184 -13.51 -34.17 -7.90
N ILE A 185 -12.33 -34.78 -7.90
CA ILE A 185 -11.10 -34.22 -7.34
C ILE A 185 -10.73 -32.91 -8.05
N ARG A 186 -10.78 -32.86 -9.38
CA ARG A 186 -10.54 -31.63 -10.16
C ARG A 186 -11.51 -30.53 -9.79
N ARG A 187 -12.81 -30.85 -9.70
CA ARG A 187 -13.83 -29.89 -9.29
C ARG A 187 -13.60 -29.38 -7.87
N PHE A 188 -13.17 -30.24 -6.95
CA PHE A 188 -12.79 -29.85 -5.60
C PHE A 188 -11.63 -28.86 -5.61
N ALA A 189 -10.53 -29.15 -6.33
CA ALA A 189 -9.40 -28.23 -6.45
C ALA A 189 -9.80 -26.86 -7.02
N VAL A 190 -10.68 -26.81 -8.02
CA VAL A 190 -11.21 -25.55 -8.57
C VAL A 190 -12.06 -24.80 -7.56
N ARG A 191 -12.93 -25.49 -6.81
CA ARG A 191 -13.78 -24.86 -5.78
C ARG A 191 -12.95 -24.35 -4.60
N PHE A 192 -11.89 -25.05 -4.21
CA PHE A 192 -10.94 -24.55 -3.22
C PHE A 192 -10.34 -23.21 -3.63
N GLN A 193 -9.87 -23.08 -4.87
CA GLN A 193 -9.28 -21.82 -5.36
C GLN A 193 -10.28 -20.65 -5.38
N GLN A 194 -11.57 -20.94 -5.59
CA GLN A 194 -12.65 -19.94 -5.50
C GLN A 194 -12.96 -19.54 -4.05
N PHE A 195 -12.66 -20.41 -3.09
CA PHE A 195 -12.89 -20.20 -1.67
C PHE A 195 -11.70 -19.52 -0.96
N SER A 196 -10.46 -19.90 -1.29
CA SER A 196 -9.26 -19.36 -0.62
C SER A 196 -9.08 -17.85 -0.83
N ALA A 197 -9.48 -17.34 -2.01
CA ALA A 197 -9.35 -15.93 -2.37
C ALA A 197 -10.21 -14.99 -1.48
N PRO A 198 -11.54 -15.18 -1.34
CA PRO A 198 -12.33 -14.36 -0.43
C PRO A 198 -11.96 -14.56 1.05
N VAL A 199 -11.50 -15.76 1.45
CA VAL A 199 -10.97 -15.97 2.80
C VAL A 199 -9.74 -15.09 3.05
N THR A 200 -8.81 -15.03 2.09
CA THR A 200 -7.62 -14.18 2.19
C THR A 200 -7.98 -12.71 2.21
N ALA A 201 -8.80 -12.23 1.27
CA ALA A 201 -9.22 -10.84 1.23
C ALA A 201 -9.87 -10.39 2.54
N LYS A 202 -10.85 -11.16 3.04
CA LYS A 202 -11.59 -10.80 4.27
C LYS A 202 -10.77 -11.01 5.54
N GLY A 203 -9.90 -12.02 5.56
CA GLY A 203 -9.07 -12.37 6.72
C GLY A 203 -7.85 -11.47 6.87
N VAL A 204 -7.30 -10.99 5.76
CA VAL A 204 -6.10 -10.15 5.75
C VAL A 204 -6.48 -8.68 5.63
N GLU A 205 -7.07 -8.26 4.51
CA GLU A 205 -7.31 -6.84 4.23
C GLU A 205 -8.40 -6.23 5.10
N ASP A 206 -9.46 -6.98 5.38
CA ASP A 206 -10.63 -6.51 6.15
C ASP A 206 -10.59 -7.00 7.61
N THR A 207 -9.47 -7.59 8.06
CA THR A 207 -9.32 -8.00 9.47
C THR A 207 -7.90 -7.76 9.98
N ALA A 208 -6.88 -8.46 9.45
CA ALA A 208 -5.51 -8.33 9.94
C ALA A 208 -4.93 -6.91 9.78
N PHE A 209 -5.23 -6.21 8.70
CA PHE A 209 -4.83 -4.81 8.51
C PHE A 209 -5.39 -3.85 9.57
N TYR A 210 -6.50 -4.22 10.20
CA TYR A 210 -7.12 -3.50 11.32
C TYR A 210 -6.74 -4.09 12.68
N ARG A 211 -5.79 -5.02 12.74
CA ARG A 211 -5.23 -5.59 13.97
C ARG A 211 -3.71 -5.35 14.11
N TYR A 212 -2.99 -5.20 13.00
CA TYR A 212 -1.55 -4.94 12.97
C TYR A 212 -1.23 -3.73 12.10
N PHE A 213 -0.85 -2.61 12.72
CA PHE A 213 -0.54 -1.38 11.99
C PHE A 213 0.55 -0.54 12.67
N PRO A 214 1.77 -1.09 12.92
CA PRO A 214 2.88 -0.29 13.46
C PRO A 214 3.07 1.03 12.69
N LEU A 215 3.02 0.97 11.35
CA LEU A 215 2.89 2.12 10.46
C LEU A 215 1.69 1.90 9.52
N SER A 216 0.57 2.57 9.82
CA SER A 216 -0.74 2.33 9.18
C SER A 216 -0.80 2.65 7.69
N SER A 217 0.17 3.38 7.14
CA SER A 217 0.28 3.62 5.69
C SER A 217 0.80 2.42 4.89
N LEU A 218 1.33 1.39 5.55
CA LEU A 218 1.69 0.12 4.93
C LEU A 218 0.50 -0.87 4.85
N ASN A 219 -0.60 -0.57 5.56
CA ASN A 219 -1.82 -1.36 5.55
C ASN A 219 -2.71 -0.94 4.38
N GLU A 220 -2.31 -1.33 3.18
CA GLU A 220 -3.00 -1.00 1.94
C GLU A 220 -3.25 -2.25 1.10
N VAL A 221 -4.28 -2.22 0.25
CA VAL A 221 -4.67 -3.34 -0.62
C VAL A 221 -3.46 -3.83 -1.42
N GLY A 222 -3.18 -5.13 -1.30
CA GLY A 222 -2.01 -5.79 -1.88
C GLY A 222 -0.66 -5.48 -1.24
N GLY A 223 -0.64 -4.81 -0.08
CA GLY A 223 0.56 -4.61 0.72
C GLY A 223 0.79 -5.75 1.72
N GLU A 224 2.03 -5.90 2.16
CA GLU A 224 2.45 -6.82 3.20
C GLU A 224 2.97 -6.02 4.42
N PRO A 225 2.14 -5.69 5.43
CA PRO A 225 2.54 -4.85 6.57
C PRO A 225 3.72 -5.38 7.40
N ALA A 226 4.11 -6.64 7.23
CA ALA A 226 5.34 -7.21 7.78
C ALA A 226 6.60 -6.64 7.11
N VAL A 227 6.50 -6.23 5.85
CA VAL A 227 7.57 -5.59 5.06
C VAL A 227 7.55 -4.08 5.32
N PHE A 228 8.54 -3.58 6.06
CA PHE A 228 8.60 -2.17 6.45
C PHE A 228 9.26 -1.30 5.38
N GLY A 229 8.51 -0.99 4.31
CA GLY A 229 9.00 -0.21 3.18
C GLY A 229 9.91 -1.00 2.24
N TYR A 230 10.46 -0.33 1.23
CA TYR A 230 11.32 -0.94 0.20
C TYR A 230 12.63 -0.17 0.04
N ALA A 231 13.73 -0.87 -0.22
CA ALA A 231 14.97 -0.21 -0.60
C ALA A 231 14.87 0.32 -2.04
N PRO A 232 15.65 1.35 -2.43
CA PRO A 232 15.71 1.80 -3.82
C PRO A 232 16.05 0.67 -4.81
N ALA A 233 16.90 -0.28 -4.40
CA ALA A 233 17.25 -1.45 -5.22
C ALA A 233 16.02 -2.32 -5.54
N ASP A 234 15.14 -2.58 -4.57
CA ASP A 234 13.91 -3.36 -4.76
C ASP A 234 12.94 -2.62 -5.71
N PHE A 235 12.83 -1.31 -5.54
CA PHE A 235 12.07 -0.45 -6.44
C PHE A 235 12.58 -0.54 -7.89
N HIS A 236 13.90 -0.41 -8.09
CA HIS A 236 14.50 -0.52 -9.41
C HIS A 236 14.32 -1.91 -10.03
N ALA A 237 14.51 -2.97 -9.25
CA ALA A 237 14.29 -4.34 -9.69
C ALA A 237 12.83 -4.58 -10.12
N ALA A 238 11.85 -4.07 -9.37
CA ALA A 238 10.44 -4.18 -9.71
C ALA A 238 10.07 -3.41 -11.00
N ASN A 239 10.73 -2.28 -11.28
CA ASN A 239 10.53 -1.54 -12.53
C ASN A 239 11.17 -2.23 -13.73
N ALA A 240 12.41 -2.71 -13.59
CA ALA A 240 13.10 -3.47 -14.63
C ALA A 240 12.31 -4.75 -14.99
N ASP A 241 11.78 -5.42 -13.97
CA ASP A 241 10.93 -6.58 -14.17
C ASP A 241 9.64 -6.26 -14.94
N ARG A 242 8.98 -5.15 -14.60
CA ARG A 242 7.77 -4.71 -15.27
C ARG A 242 7.99 -4.42 -16.75
N VAL A 243 9.10 -3.77 -17.13
CA VAL A 243 9.46 -3.57 -18.56
C VAL A 243 9.49 -4.89 -19.30
N ARG A 244 10.11 -5.91 -18.71
CA ARG A 244 10.29 -7.22 -19.36
C ARG A 244 9.00 -8.01 -19.49
N ARG A 245 8.16 -8.03 -18.44
CA ARG A 245 7.05 -8.98 -18.33
C ARG A 245 5.66 -8.35 -18.47
N TRP A 246 5.51 -7.13 -17.99
CA TRP A 246 4.20 -6.46 -17.83
C TRP A 246 4.26 -4.97 -18.18
N PRO A 247 4.78 -4.57 -19.36
CA PRO A 247 5.04 -3.16 -19.69
C PRO A 247 3.77 -2.28 -19.79
N HIS A 248 2.59 -2.91 -19.86
CA HIS A 248 1.29 -2.25 -19.98
C HIS A 248 0.42 -2.39 -18.73
N THR A 249 0.95 -2.91 -17.61
CA THR A 249 0.19 -2.94 -16.35
C THR A 249 -0.13 -1.52 -15.86
N MET A 250 -1.28 -1.36 -15.19
CA MET A 250 -1.62 -0.08 -14.59
C MET A 250 -0.68 0.26 -13.43
N LEU A 251 -0.45 1.56 -13.22
CA LEU A 251 0.31 2.13 -12.12
C LEU A 251 -0.63 2.94 -11.24
N ALA A 252 -1.50 2.25 -10.50
CA ALA A 252 -2.39 2.88 -9.55
C ALA A 252 -1.64 3.24 -8.26
N THR A 253 -2.04 4.34 -7.65
CA THR A 253 -1.60 4.77 -6.31
C THR A 253 -2.77 5.07 -5.39
N SER A 254 -3.95 5.40 -5.93
CA SER A 254 -5.22 5.45 -5.18
C SER A 254 -6.30 4.83 -6.04
N THR A 255 -7.30 4.21 -5.43
CA THR A 255 -8.45 3.59 -6.10
C THR A 255 -9.70 3.80 -5.25
N HIS A 256 -10.86 3.36 -5.75
CA HIS A 256 -12.09 3.37 -4.95
C HIS A 256 -12.06 2.36 -3.78
N ASP A 257 -11.10 1.44 -3.74
CA ASP A 257 -11.00 0.39 -2.72
C ASP A 257 -9.77 0.52 -1.80
N ASN A 258 -8.92 1.52 -2.02
CA ASN A 258 -7.80 1.77 -1.10
C ASN A 258 -8.28 2.02 0.34
N LYS A 259 -7.50 1.58 1.32
CA LYS A 259 -7.76 1.84 2.75
C LYS A 259 -7.51 3.31 3.10
N ARG A 260 -6.54 3.96 2.44
CA ARG A 260 -6.18 5.38 2.59
C ARG A 260 -5.71 5.92 1.24
N SER A 261 -6.02 7.18 0.90
CA SER A 261 -5.47 7.78 -0.32
C SER A 261 -3.95 7.86 -0.29
N GLU A 262 -3.34 8.00 -1.47
CA GLU A 262 -1.90 8.17 -1.62
C GLU A 262 -1.33 9.30 -0.77
N ASP A 263 -2.04 10.43 -0.65
CA ASP A 263 -1.53 11.59 0.09
C ASP A 263 -1.64 11.40 1.62
N VAL A 264 -2.65 10.67 2.10
CA VAL A 264 -2.71 10.25 3.51
C VAL A 264 -1.53 9.34 3.82
N ARG A 265 -1.23 8.38 2.93
CA ARG A 265 -0.10 7.46 3.12
C ARG A 265 1.24 8.20 3.08
N CYS A 266 1.44 9.12 2.13
CA CYS A 266 2.63 9.97 2.02
C CYS A 266 2.89 10.81 3.28
N ARG A 267 1.84 11.37 3.91
CA ARG A 267 1.97 12.08 5.19
C ARG A 267 2.37 11.15 6.34
N ILE A 268 1.76 9.98 6.43
CA ILE A 268 2.07 9.01 7.48
C ILE A 268 3.47 8.42 7.29
N HIS A 269 3.95 8.22 6.05
CA HIS A 269 5.32 7.73 5.77
C HIS A 269 6.40 8.58 6.45
N VAL A 270 6.20 9.89 6.59
CA VAL A 270 7.12 10.80 7.30
C VAL A 270 7.39 10.34 8.74
N LEU A 271 6.45 9.66 9.41
CA LEU A 271 6.68 9.12 10.76
C LEU A 271 7.85 8.13 10.80
N SER A 272 8.10 7.40 9.71
CA SER A 272 9.24 6.47 9.61
C SER A 272 10.59 7.19 9.79
N GLU A 273 10.68 8.46 9.39
CA GLU A 273 11.88 9.28 9.49
C GLU A 273 12.06 9.92 10.88
N ILE A 274 11.00 9.93 11.71
CA ILE A 274 10.99 10.57 13.03
C ILE A 274 10.49 9.67 14.17
N PRO A 275 10.96 8.41 14.28
CA PRO A 275 10.43 7.41 15.22
C PRO A 275 10.52 7.86 16.68
N ALA A 276 11.57 8.61 17.04
CA ALA A 276 11.72 9.15 18.39
C ALA A 276 10.64 10.19 18.73
N ARG A 277 10.33 11.12 17.81
CA ARG A 277 9.25 12.10 18.00
C ARG A 277 7.89 11.41 18.08
N TRP A 278 7.64 10.43 17.21
CA TRP A 278 6.41 9.62 17.24
C TRP A 278 6.19 8.96 18.61
N ARG A 279 7.19 8.23 19.11
CA ARG A 279 7.16 7.58 20.42
C ARG A 279 6.87 8.56 21.56
N LEU A 280 7.50 9.73 21.54
CA LEU A 280 7.30 10.74 22.57
C LEU A 280 5.91 11.38 22.49
N ALA A 281 5.39 11.63 21.28
CA ALA A 281 4.04 12.12 21.06
C ALA A 281 3.00 11.15 21.64
N LEU A 282 3.09 9.87 21.31
CA LEU A 282 2.22 8.82 21.89
C LEU A 282 2.18 8.84 23.41
N ARG A 283 3.35 8.95 24.06
CA ARG A 283 3.44 9.01 25.53
C ARG A 283 2.74 10.25 26.09
N ARG A 284 2.95 11.41 25.47
CA ARG A 284 2.31 12.67 25.89
C ARG A 284 0.80 12.62 25.68
N TRP A 285 0.35 12.23 24.50
CA TRP A 285 -1.07 12.21 24.13
C TRP A 285 -1.87 11.24 24.98
N ARG A 286 -1.32 10.06 25.25
CA ARG A 286 -1.93 9.10 26.18
C ARG A 286 -2.16 9.69 27.58
N GLN A 287 -1.22 10.51 28.08
CA GLN A 287 -1.37 11.17 29.37
C GLN A 287 -2.40 12.31 29.29
N MET A 288 -2.32 13.17 28.28
CA MET A 288 -3.24 14.30 28.06
C MET A 288 -4.70 13.85 27.95
N ASN A 289 -4.92 12.71 27.29
CA ASN A 289 -6.25 12.24 26.93
C ASN A 289 -6.80 11.18 27.90
N ARG A 290 -6.15 10.95 29.05
CA ARG A 290 -6.55 9.92 30.02
C ARG A 290 -8.00 10.10 30.49
N ALA A 291 -8.42 11.34 30.73
CA ALA A 291 -9.76 11.68 31.22
C ALA A 291 -10.88 11.50 30.18
N LEU A 292 -10.55 11.33 28.90
CA LEU A 292 -11.53 11.09 27.84
C LEU A 292 -11.88 9.61 27.67
N ARG A 293 -11.19 8.71 28.38
CA ARG A 293 -11.41 7.27 28.27
C ARG A 293 -12.63 6.87 29.08
N SER A 294 -13.42 5.97 28.52
CA SER A 294 -14.59 5.39 29.20
C SER A 294 -14.22 4.05 29.81
N GLU A 295 -14.65 3.81 31.06
CA GLU A 295 -14.65 2.48 31.64
C GLU A 295 -15.90 1.73 31.21
N LEU A 296 -15.73 0.59 30.56
CA LEU A 296 -16.82 -0.27 30.11
C LEU A 296 -16.70 -1.63 30.78
N GLN A 297 -17.85 -2.28 31.00
CA GLN A 297 -17.93 -3.67 31.42
C GLN A 297 -18.26 -4.53 30.20
N SER A 298 -17.43 -5.52 29.88
CA SER A 298 -17.68 -6.44 28.77
C SER A 298 -17.26 -7.84 29.17
N GLN A 299 -18.17 -8.81 28.96
CA GLN A 299 -17.92 -10.23 29.29
C GLN A 299 -17.44 -10.48 30.73
N GLY A 300 -17.86 -9.64 31.68
CA GLY A 300 -17.46 -9.74 33.09
C GLY A 300 -16.12 -9.06 33.44
N GLU A 301 -15.41 -8.50 32.46
CA GLU A 301 -14.15 -7.79 32.66
C GLU A 301 -14.32 -6.26 32.49
N HIS A 302 -13.54 -5.51 33.26
CA HIS A 302 -13.43 -4.06 33.09
C HIS A 302 -12.43 -3.75 31.96
N MET A 303 -12.84 -2.94 30.98
CA MET A 303 -11.96 -2.44 29.93
C MET A 303 -12.00 -0.91 29.85
N LEU A 304 -10.88 -0.31 29.49
CA LEU A 304 -10.82 1.09 29.08
C LEU A 304 -11.02 1.20 27.58
N ALA A 305 -11.96 2.04 27.17
CA ALA A 305 -12.23 2.36 25.78
C ALA A 305 -11.79 3.82 25.47
N PRO A 306 -11.20 4.07 24.29
CA PRO A 306 -10.82 3.07 23.28
C PRO A 306 -9.65 2.18 23.74
N SER A 307 -9.54 1.00 23.11
CA SER A 307 -8.38 0.13 23.23
C SER A 307 -7.11 0.89 22.82
N ARG A 308 -5.95 0.44 23.30
CA ARG A 308 -4.68 1.06 22.92
C ARG A 308 -4.38 0.92 21.44
N ALA A 309 -4.81 -0.16 20.80
CA ALA A 309 -4.65 -0.34 19.36
C ALA A 309 -5.50 0.70 18.59
N ASP A 310 -6.77 0.89 18.97
CA ASP A 310 -7.64 1.86 18.32
C ASP A 310 -7.17 3.30 18.53
N GLU A 311 -6.66 3.63 19.73
CA GLU A 311 -6.04 4.92 20.01
C GLU A 311 -4.79 5.17 19.14
N TYR A 312 -3.94 4.15 18.97
CA TYR A 312 -2.75 4.23 18.11
C TYR A 312 -3.11 4.46 16.64
N LEU A 313 -4.14 3.76 16.14
CA LEU A 313 -4.66 3.94 14.79
C LEU A 313 -5.22 5.35 14.60
N LEU A 314 -6.05 5.80 15.53
CA LEU A 314 -6.69 7.11 15.50
C LEU A 314 -5.65 8.22 15.38
N TYR A 315 -4.57 8.16 16.16
CA TYR A 315 -3.50 9.15 16.11
C TYR A 315 -2.80 9.22 14.76
N GLN A 316 -2.48 8.09 14.13
CA GLN A 316 -1.93 8.11 12.77
C GLN A 316 -2.94 8.62 11.73
N THR A 317 -4.22 8.25 11.87
CA THR A 317 -5.30 8.73 10.99
C THR A 317 -5.45 10.25 11.09
N LEU A 318 -5.43 10.81 12.30
CA LEU A 318 -5.48 12.26 12.52
C LEU A 318 -4.27 12.96 11.89
N LEU A 319 -3.06 12.44 12.10
CA LEU A 319 -1.84 12.99 11.47
C LEU A 319 -1.88 12.93 9.94
N GLY A 320 -2.47 11.87 9.39
CA GLY A 320 -2.61 11.69 7.94
C GLY A 320 -3.70 12.56 7.30
N THR A 321 -4.74 12.96 8.04
CA THR A 321 -5.95 13.57 7.45
C THR A 321 -6.31 14.96 7.95
N LEU A 322 -5.68 15.44 9.03
CA LEU A 322 -5.99 16.76 9.59
C LEU A 322 -5.69 17.85 8.54
N PRO A 323 -6.68 18.71 8.19
CA PRO A 323 -6.48 19.77 7.21
C PRO A 323 -5.40 20.77 7.64
N VAL A 324 -4.62 21.23 6.67
CA VAL A 324 -3.70 22.36 6.88
C VAL A 324 -4.54 23.63 6.94
N GLY A 325 -4.24 24.52 7.90
CA GLY A 325 -5.11 25.66 8.23
C GLY A 325 -6.08 25.38 9.39
N GLY A 326 -6.12 24.15 9.91
CA GLY A 326 -6.80 23.83 11.18
C GLY A 326 -8.28 23.49 11.04
N LEU A 327 -9.00 23.62 12.16
CA LEU A 327 -10.42 23.25 12.32
C LEU A 327 -11.18 24.39 13.02
N ASP A 328 -10.84 25.63 12.67
CA ASP A 328 -11.35 26.80 13.38
C ASP A 328 -12.81 27.08 12.98
N ASP A 329 -13.14 26.92 11.69
CA ASP A 329 -14.53 26.90 11.22
C ASP A 329 -15.32 25.75 11.87
N ALA A 330 -16.44 26.09 12.49
CA ALA A 330 -17.22 25.15 13.29
C ALA A 330 -17.87 24.06 12.43
N GLN A 331 -18.33 24.40 11.23
CA GLN A 331 -19.01 23.47 10.33
C GLN A 331 -18.02 22.49 9.69
N ALA A 332 -16.85 22.98 9.25
CA ALA A 332 -15.77 22.16 8.74
C ALA A 332 -15.22 21.23 9.84
N ARG A 333 -15.10 21.73 11.07
CA ARG A 333 -14.70 20.92 12.23
C ARG A 333 -15.68 19.79 12.50
N GLU A 334 -16.98 20.08 12.60
CA GLU A 334 -17.98 19.03 12.86
C GLU A 334 -18.00 18.00 11.73
N THR A 335 -17.89 18.46 10.47
CA THR A 335 -17.78 17.57 9.30
C THR A 335 -16.59 16.63 9.41
N TYR A 336 -15.41 17.17 9.78
CA TYR A 336 -14.20 16.38 9.99
C TYR A 336 -14.33 15.40 11.16
N VAL A 337 -14.87 15.85 12.30
CA VAL A 337 -15.11 15.00 13.48
C VAL A 337 -15.99 13.81 13.11
N LEU A 338 -17.13 14.04 12.45
CA LEU A 338 -18.02 12.98 11.99
C LEU A 338 -17.34 12.02 11.03
N ARG A 339 -16.48 12.51 10.13
CA ARG A 339 -15.67 11.68 9.23
C ARG A 339 -14.75 10.74 10.01
N ILE A 340 -14.06 11.26 11.03
CA ILE A 340 -13.16 10.44 11.88
C ILE A 340 -13.95 9.45 12.73
N VAL A 341 -15.09 9.83 13.31
CA VAL A 341 -15.97 8.91 14.06
C VAL A 341 -16.40 7.74 13.18
N ARG A 342 -16.92 8.02 11.97
CA ARG A 342 -17.34 6.99 11.01
C ARG A 342 -16.19 6.05 10.64
N TYR A 343 -15.00 6.60 10.41
CA TYR A 343 -13.81 5.80 10.14
C TYR A 343 -13.47 4.88 11.32
N MET A 344 -13.46 5.40 12.55
CA MET A 344 -13.11 4.62 13.74
C MET A 344 -14.13 3.51 14.02
N HIS A 345 -15.43 3.76 13.83
CA HIS A 345 -16.45 2.71 13.90
C HIS A 345 -16.21 1.63 12.84
N LYS A 346 -15.96 2.02 11.59
CA LYS A 346 -15.62 1.06 10.52
C LYS A 346 -14.38 0.25 10.88
N ALA A 347 -13.28 0.90 11.25
CA ALA A 347 -12.03 0.25 11.61
C ALA A 347 -12.19 -0.75 12.77
N ALA A 348 -12.90 -0.36 13.83
CA ALA A 348 -13.14 -1.24 14.98
C ALA A 348 -14.02 -2.45 14.61
N ARG A 349 -15.02 -2.25 13.74
CA ARG A 349 -15.87 -3.34 13.22
C ARG A 349 -15.12 -4.28 12.28
N GLU A 350 -14.19 -3.77 11.47
CA GLU A 350 -13.31 -4.59 10.63
C GLU A 350 -12.30 -5.37 11.48
N ALA A 351 -11.77 -4.78 12.54
CA ALA A 351 -10.89 -5.47 13.49
C ALA A 351 -11.59 -6.64 14.19
N LYS A 352 -12.92 -6.56 14.41
CA LYS A 352 -13.74 -7.62 15.04
C LYS A 352 -13.28 -7.98 16.46
N VAL A 353 -12.54 -7.10 17.14
CA VAL A 353 -12.01 -7.32 18.50
C VAL A 353 -13.04 -6.91 19.55
N HIS A 354 -13.52 -5.66 19.49
CA HIS A 354 -14.42 -5.09 20.50
C HIS A 354 -15.85 -4.82 19.99
N THR A 355 -16.01 -4.66 18.68
CA THR A 355 -17.29 -4.53 17.97
C THR A 355 -17.18 -5.22 16.60
N ARG A 356 -18.31 -5.54 15.96
CA ARG A 356 -18.37 -6.22 14.65
C ARG A 356 -19.63 -5.81 13.89
N TRP A 357 -19.62 -5.94 12.57
CA TRP A 357 -20.77 -5.59 11.71
C TRP A 357 -22.06 -6.35 12.04
N THR A 358 -21.95 -7.63 12.41
CA THR A 358 -23.12 -8.49 12.65
C THR A 358 -23.79 -8.28 14.00
N VAL A 359 -23.01 -7.93 15.03
CA VAL A 359 -23.46 -7.65 16.39
C VAL A 359 -22.66 -6.47 16.94
N PRO A 360 -23.06 -5.22 16.63
CA PRO A 360 -22.35 -4.04 17.09
C PRO A 360 -22.35 -3.93 18.62
N ASN A 361 -21.22 -3.53 19.20
CA ASN A 361 -21.12 -3.16 20.60
C ASN A 361 -21.28 -1.65 20.73
N THR A 362 -22.53 -1.20 20.93
CA THR A 362 -22.88 0.22 20.97
C THR A 362 -22.12 0.98 22.06
N ALA A 363 -21.96 0.39 23.25
CA ALA A 363 -21.21 1.03 24.34
C ALA A 363 -19.74 1.32 23.97
N TYR A 364 -19.10 0.42 23.21
CA TYR A 364 -17.74 0.64 22.72
C TYR A 364 -17.68 1.68 21.61
N GLU A 365 -18.66 1.67 20.70
CA GLU A 365 -18.78 2.63 19.61
C GLU A 365 -19.07 4.06 20.11
N ASP A 366 -19.92 4.19 21.13
CA ASP A 366 -20.19 5.45 21.82
C ASP A 366 -18.95 5.97 22.54
N ALA A 367 -18.17 5.09 23.17
CA ALA A 367 -16.90 5.46 23.79
C ALA A 367 -15.86 5.93 22.77
N LEU A 368 -15.78 5.29 21.59
CA LEU A 368 -14.94 5.75 20.48
C LEU A 368 -15.35 7.15 20.01
N GLU A 369 -16.65 7.37 19.81
CA GLU A 369 -17.18 8.67 19.40
C GLU A 369 -16.89 9.74 20.44
N HIS A 370 -17.18 9.46 21.71
CA HIS A 370 -16.89 10.34 22.83
C HIS A 370 -15.41 10.76 22.85
N PHE A 371 -14.51 9.79 22.71
CA PHE A 371 -13.08 10.04 22.69
C PHE A 371 -12.68 10.95 21.52
N VAL A 372 -13.12 10.64 20.29
CA VAL A 372 -12.82 11.47 19.09
C VAL A 372 -13.33 12.90 19.25
N ARG A 373 -14.58 13.08 19.72
CA ARG A 373 -15.16 14.41 19.95
C ARG A 373 -14.41 15.18 21.03
N GLY A 374 -13.99 14.50 22.09
CA GLY A 374 -13.18 15.06 23.17
C GLY A 374 -11.81 15.54 22.68
N LEU A 375 -11.10 14.72 21.90
CA LEU A 375 -9.79 15.05 21.33
C LEU A 375 -9.82 16.31 20.46
N LEU A 376 -10.88 16.46 19.66
CA LEU A 376 -11.02 17.52 18.65
C LEU A 376 -11.85 18.71 19.15
N ARG A 377 -12.13 18.78 20.46
CA ARG A 377 -12.84 19.91 21.07
C ARG A 377 -12.03 21.20 20.88
N PRO A 378 -12.62 22.29 20.38
CA PRO A 378 -11.94 23.57 20.26
C PRO A 378 -11.73 24.23 21.63
N GLY A 379 -10.67 25.03 21.77
CA GLY A 379 -10.48 25.94 22.89
C GLY A 379 -9.05 25.97 23.43
N PRO A 380 -8.68 27.03 24.18
CA PRO A 380 -7.32 27.25 24.71
C PRO A 380 -6.90 26.23 25.78
N HIS A 381 -7.78 25.32 26.16
CA HIS A 381 -7.54 24.29 27.17
C HIS A 381 -7.39 22.88 26.55
N ASN A 382 -7.09 22.78 25.25
CA ASN A 382 -6.83 21.50 24.58
C ASN A 382 -5.35 21.37 24.14
N PRO A 383 -4.42 21.06 25.07
CA PRO A 383 -2.99 20.95 24.75
C PRO A 383 -2.68 19.79 23.79
N PHE A 384 -3.56 18.77 23.71
CA PHE A 384 -3.42 17.70 22.74
C PHE A 384 -3.60 18.24 21.31
N LEU A 385 -4.64 19.03 21.06
CA LEU A 385 -4.91 19.56 19.72
C LEU A 385 -3.78 20.49 19.24
N ASP A 386 -3.18 21.27 20.14
CA ASP A 386 -2.02 22.11 19.81
C ASP A 386 -0.78 21.27 19.44
N ASP A 387 -0.44 20.25 20.24
CA ASP A 387 0.68 19.34 19.95
C ASP A 387 0.44 18.50 18.69
N LEU A 388 -0.82 18.08 18.45
CA LEU A 388 -1.24 17.41 17.21
C LEU A 388 -1.05 18.33 16.01
N ARG A 389 -1.53 19.58 16.08
CA ARG A 389 -1.40 20.57 14.99
C ARG A 389 0.08 20.84 14.65
N ALA A 390 0.94 20.96 15.66
CA ALA A 390 2.37 21.17 15.46
C ALA A 390 3.04 19.99 14.73
N LEU A 391 2.72 18.75 15.13
CA LEU A 391 3.26 17.57 14.46
C LEU A 391 2.67 17.40 13.05
N THR A 392 1.36 17.58 12.89
CA THR A 392 0.69 17.56 11.58
C THR A 392 1.29 18.57 10.62
N ALA A 393 1.63 19.79 11.06
CA ALA A 393 2.23 20.79 10.18
C ALA A 393 3.54 20.30 9.56
N SER A 394 4.38 19.63 10.36
CA SER A 394 5.62 19.00 9.85
C SER A 394 5.31 17.88 8.86
N LEU A 395 4.38 16.98 9.21
CA LEU A 395 3.99 15.86 8.34
C LEU A 395 3.32 16.30 7.05
N ALA A 396 2.53 17.36 7.10
CA ALA A 396 1.85 17.92 5.93
C ALA A 396 2.87 18.52 4.95
N TRP A 397 3.88 19.22 5.46
CA TRP A 397 4.97 19.77 4.65
C TRP A 397 5.76 18.68 3.92
N PHE A 398 6.38 17.75 4.66
CA PHE A 398 7.17 16.67 4.06
C PHE A 398 6.31 15.66 3.30
N GLY A 399 5.09 15.40 3.78
CA GLY A 399 4.12 14.54 3.12
C GLY A 399 3.69 15.09 1.76
N ALA A 400 3.57 16.41 1.59
CA ALA A 400 3.30 17.01 0.29
C ALA A 400 4.45 16.74 -0.70
N PHE A 401 5.72 16.84 -0.29
CA PHE A 401 6.85 16.46 -1.14
C PHE A 401 6.89 14.96 -1.45
N ASN A 402 6.55 14.10 -0.48
CA ASN A 402 6.38 12.67 -0.74
C ASN A 402 5.27 12.41 -1.79
N SER A 403 4.18 13.18 -1.75
CA SER A 403 3.13 13.10 -2.77
C SER A 403 3.58 13.58 -4.15
N LEU A 404 4.42 14.63 -4.23
CA LEU A 404 5.04 15.05 -5.49
C LEU A 404 6.00 13.95 -6.02
N ALA A 405 6.81 13.37 -5.14
CA ALA A 405 7.71 12.28 -5.46
C ALA A 405 6.94 11.06 -6.00
N LEU A 406 5.87 10.66 -5.32
CA LEU A 406 5.02 9.54 -5.76
C LEU A 406 4.35 9.83 -7.12
N ALA A 407 3.87 11.06 -7.35
CA ALA A 407 3.32 11.47 -8.64
C ALA A 407 4.40 11.39 -9.74
N MET A 408 5.60 11.90 -9.46
CA MET A 408 6.72 11.85 -10.39
C MET A 408 7.07 10.41 -10.77
N LEU A 409 7.20 9.51 -9.79
CA LEU A 409 7.43 8.08 -10.02
C LEU A 409 6.30 7.46 -10.85
N LYS A 410 5.03 7.70 -10.48
CA LYS A 410 3.85 7.16 -11.17
C LYS A 410 3.83 7.49 -12.65
N PHE A 411 4.10 8.74 -13.03
CA PHE A 411 3.97 9.16 -14.43
C PHE A 411 5.21 8.90 -15.29
N SER A 412 6.36 8.61 -14.68
CA SER A 412 7.62 8.35 -15.40
C SER A 412 8.04 6.88 -15.46
N CYS A 413 7.58 6.05 -14.51
CA CYS A 413 7.87 4.62 -14.49
C CYS A 413 7.26 3.87 -15.70
N PRO A 414 7.80 2.68 -16.04
CA PRO A 414 7.19 1.78 -17.01
C PRO A 414 5.79 1.34 -16.56
N GLY A 415 4.85 1.25 -17.50
CA GLY A 415 3.43 0.97 -17.24
C GLY A 415 2.49 2.09 -17.71
N VAL A 416 1.20 1.89 -17.46
CA VAL A 416 0.13 2.85 -17.78
C VAL A 416 -0.31 3.54 -16.49
N PRO A 417 0.00 4.83 -16.27
CA PRO A 417 -0.38 5.52 -15.04
C PRO A 417 -1.90 5.63 -14.92
N ASP A 418 -2.40 5.28 -13.74
CA ASP A 418 -3.79 5.44 -13.36
C ASP A 418 -3.96 6.66 -12.44
N LEU A 419 -5.09 7.35 -12.59
CA LEU A 419 -5.39 8.56 -11.85
C LEU A 419 -6.84 8.52 -11.37
N TYR A 420 -7.01 8.13 -10.11
CA TYR A 420 -8.31 8.19 -9.46
C TYR A 420 -8.80 9.64 -9.35
N GLN A 421 -10.10 9.84 -9.55
CA GLN A 421 -10.72 11.16 -9.66
C GLN A 421 -10.36 12.09 -8.49
N GLY A 422 -9.89 13.30 -8.80
CA GLY A 422 -9.49 14.31 -7.81
C GLY A 422 -8.03 14.21 -7.34
N MET A 423 -7.32 13.11 -7.63
CA MET A 423 -5.91 12.91 -7.24
C MET A 423 -4.91 13.71 -8.10
N GLU A 424 -5.37 14.55 -9.03
CA GLU A 424 -4.55 15.58 -9.68
C GLU A 424 -3.92 16.51 -8.64
N THR A 425 -4.59 16.69 -7.50
CA THR A 425 -4.16 17.50 -6.36
C THR A 425 -4.04 16.64 -5.10
N LEU A 426 -3.74 17.25 -3.95
CA LEU A 426 -3.66 16.53 -2.68
C LEU A 426 -5.07 16.20 -2.16
N GLN A 427 -5.34 14.93 -1.91
CA GLN A 427 -6.61 14.42 -1.40
C GLN A 427 -6.40 13.60 -0.14
N LEU A 428 -7.01 13.99 0.97
CA LEU A 428 -6.84 13.34 2.27
C LEU A 428 -8.04 12.46 2.63
N THR A 429 -8.36 11.50 1.77
CA THR A 429 -9.51 10.61 1.92
C THR A 429 -9.12 9.27 2.54
N LEU A 430 -10.05 8.72 3.32
CA LEU A 430 -9.96 7.41 3.95
C LEU A 430 -10.71 6.36 3.13
N VAL A 431 -10.78 5.14 3.65
CA VAL A 431 -11.51 4.01 3.04
C VAL A 431 -12.97 4.35 2.72
N ASP A 432 -13.55 3.66 1.74
CA ASP A 432 -14.98 3.68 1.38
C ASP A 432 -15.89 3.78 2.62
N PRO A 433 -16.89 4.69 2.66
CA PRO A 433 -17.33 5.59 1.58
C PRO A 433 -16.62 6.94 1.52
N ASP A 434 -15.58 7.19 2.32
CA ASP A 434 -14.95 8.52 2.36
C ASP A 434 -14.29 8.90 1.02
N ASN A 435 -13.57 7.96 0.41
CA ASN A 435 -12.97 8.09 -0.93
C ASN A 435 -13.99 8.09 -2.10
N ARG A 436 -15.29 8.02 -1.83
CA ARG A 436 -16.36 8.08 -2.83
C ARG A 436 -17.09 9.44 -2.86
N SER A 437 -16.59 10.40 -2.10
CA SER A 437 -17.12 11.77 -2.10
C SER A 437 -17.05 12.40 -3.50
N PRO A 438 -18.04 13.23 -3.90
CA PRO A 438 -18.02 13.92 -5.19
C PRO A 438 -16.78 14.79 -5.38
N VAL A 439 -16.28 14.85 -6.62
CA VAL A 439 -15.14 15.70 -6.99
C VAL A 439 -15.61 17.02 -7.57
N ASP A 440 -15.06 18.12 -7.08
CA ASP A 440 -15.28 19.46 -7.64
C ASP A 440 -14.39 19.67 -8.89
N HIS A 441 -14.87 19.17 -10.03
CA HIS A 441 -14.16 19.29 -11.31
C HIS A 441 -14.03 20.74 -11.80
N ALA A 442 -14.96 21.63 -11.44
CA ALA A 442 -14.90 23.04 -11.85
C ALA A 442 -13.71 23.74 -11.17
N ARG A 443 -13.50 23.50 -9.87
CA ARG A 443 -12.33 23.99 -9.14
C ARG A 443 -11.02 23.44 -9.71
N LEU A 444 -10.96 22.15 -10.03
CA LEU A 444 -9.77 21.52 -10.62
C LEU A 444 -9.45 22.08 -12.02
N ALA A 445 -10.46 22.28 -12.86
CA ALA A 445 -10.30 22.89 -14.17
C ALA A 445 -9.76 24.33 -14.06
N GLY A 446 -10.34 25.15 -13.17
CA GLY A 446 -9.86 26.51 -12.93
C GLY A 446 -8.42 26.56 -12.41
N MET A 447 -8.04 25.63 -11.52
CA MET A 447 -6.65 25.48 -11.05
C MET A 447 -5.71 25.13 -12.21
N LEU A 448 -6.08 24.18 -13.06
CA LEU A 448 -5.27 23.79 -14.22
C LEU A 448 -5.11 24.94 -15.23
N ASP A 449 -6.17 25.71 -15.49
CA ASP A 449 -6.10 26.86 -16.39
C ASP A 449 -5.23 27.99 -15.85
N ALA A 450 -5.21 28.19 -14.52
CA ALA A 450 -4.25 29.09 -13.89
C ALA A 450 -2.81 28.57 -14.07
N LEU A 451 -2.57 27.28 -13.84
CA LEU A 451 -1.25 26.67 -13.99
C LEU A 451 -0.75 26.68 -15.44
N ARG A 452 -1.63 26.54 -16.44
CA ARG A 452 -1.24 26.63 -17.86
C ARG A 452 -0.66 27.99 -18.26
N ARG A 453 -1.01 29.04 -17.53
CA ARG A 453 -0.48 30.41 -17.72
C ARG A 453 0.75 30.69 -16.85
N HIS A 454 1.11 29.77 -15.96
CA HIS A 454 2.27 29.92 -15.07
C HIS A 454 3.56 29.74 -15.88
N ASP A 455 4.54 30.62 -15.67
CA ASP A 455 5.85 30.51 -16.28
C ASP A 455 6.59 29.28 -15.72
N PRO A 456 7.00 28.29 -16.56
CA PRO A 456 7.80 27.16 -16.11
C PRO A 456 9.09 27.57 -15.39
N GLY A 457 9.71 28.69 -15.77
CA GLY A 457 10.89 29.23 -15.11
C GLY A 457 10.64 29.70 -13.66
N GLN A 458 9.38 29.88 -13.27
CA GLN A 458 8.94 30.28 -11.94
C GLN A 458 8.23 29.15 -11.18
N ALA A 459 8.41 27.88 -11.58
CA ALA A 459 7.75 26.74 -10.93
C ALA A 459 8.05 26.64 -9.42
N VAL A 460 9.20 27.15 -8.95
CA VAL A 460 9.57 27.19 -7.53
C VAL A 460 8.52 27.89 -6.65
N SER A 461 7.81 28.88 -7.19
CA SER A 461 6.78 29.62 -6.44
C SER A 461 5.58 28.75 -6.07
N LEU A 462 5.34 27.65 -6.78
CA LEU A 462 4.29 26.68 -6.48
C LEU A 462 4.58 25.89 -5.20
N LEU A 463 5.82 25.92 -4.71
CA LEU A 463 6.29 25.19 -3.54
C LEU A 463 6.20 26.02 -2.25
N ALA A 464 5.75 27.28 -2.32
CA ALA A 464 5.55 28.09 -1.13
C ALA A 464 4.49 27.50 -0.18
N HIS A 465 3.47 26.86 -0.77
CA HIS A 465 2.37 26.19 -0.07
C HIS A 465 2.10 24.82 -0.73
N PRO A 466 3.01 23.84 -0.59
CA PRO A 466 2.89 22.57 -1.31
C PRO A 466 1.62 21.81 -0.92
N GLU A 467 1.05 22.09 0.27
CA GLU A 467 -0.21 21.54 0.77
C GLU A 467 -1.46 21.97 -0.02
N ASP A 468 -1.39 23.05 -0.80
CA ASP A 468 -2.53 23.51 -1.60
C ASP A 468 -2.73 22.66 -2.88
N GLY A 469 -1.76 21.80 -3.17
CA GLY A 469 -1.77 20.81 -4.23
C GLY A 469 -1.60 21.38 -5.64
N ARG A 470 -1.30 22.67 -5.82
CA ARG A 470 -0.93 23.26 -7.13
C ARG A 470 0.35 22.63 -7.67
N ALA A 471 1.34 22.41 -6.82
CA ALA A 471 2.59 21.73 -7.20
C ALA A 471 2.34 20.29 -7.69
N LYS A 472 1.40 19.56 -7.07
CA LYS A 472 1.05 18.18 -7.50
C LYS A 472 0.32 18.17 -8.83
N MET A 473 -0.59 19.12 -9.04
CA MET A 473 -1.27 19.30 -10.32
C MET A 473 -0.28 19.70 -11.42
N TRP A 474 0.73 20.52 -11.10
CA TRP A 474 1.81 20.86 -12.02
C TRP A 474 2.58 19.61 -12.47
N VAL A 475 3.10 18.80 -11.54
CA VAL A 475 3.82 17.55 -11.86
C VAL A 475 2.95 16.62 -12.70
N THR A 476 1.69 16.40 -12.27
CA THR A 476 0.73 15.55 -12.98
C THR A 476 0.51 16.02 -14.42
N TRP A 477 0.21 17.30 -14.62
CA TRP A 477 -0.04 17.87 -15.94
C TRP A 477 1.19 17.82 -16.86
N ARG A 478 2.35 18.23 -16.35
CA ARG A 478 3.60 18.28 -17.14
C ARG A 478 4.03 16.88 -17.55
N MET A 479 3.97 15.91 -16.64
CA MET A 479 4.36 14.53 -16.94
C MET A 479 3.36 13.83 -17.87
N LEU A 480 2.05 14.04 -17.72
CA LEU A 480 1.06 13.53 -18.68
C LEU A 480 1.22 14.17 -20.06
N THR A 481 1.59 15.46 -20.11
CA THR A 481 1.92 16.14 -21.37
C THR A 481 3.13 15.50 -22.05
N LEU A 482 4.19 15.21 -21.29
CA LEU A 482 5.36 14.47 -21.79
C LEU A 482 4.97 13.10 -22.34
N ARG A 483 4.17 12.33 -21.60
CA ARG A 483 3.69 11.01 -22.06
C ARG A 483 2.93 11.10 -23.39
N ARG A 484 2.15 12.17 -23.58
CA ARG A 484 1.44 12.43 -24.85
C ARG A 484 2.38 12.86 -25.98
N GLN A 485 3.45 13.60 -25.67
CA GLN A 485 4.43 14.11 -26.65
C GLN A 485 5.50 13.09 -27.04
N ARG A 486 5.77 12.11 -26.17
CA ARG A 486 6.79 11.06 -26.34
C ARG A 486 6.21 9.66 -26.03
N PRO A 487 5.11 9.24 -26.69
CA PRO A 487 4.41 8.01 -26.33
C PRO A 487 5.27 6.76 -26.48
N GLU A 488 6.09 6.68 -27.51
CA GLU A 488 6.98 5.52 -27.77
C GLU A 488 8.04 5.37 -26.68
N LEU A 489 8.72 6.46 -26.29
CA LEU A 489 9.72 6.43 -25.22
C LEU A 489 9.13 5.91 -23.90
N LEU A 490 7.93 6.37 -23.53
CA LEU A 490 7.33 6.02 -22.25
C LEU A 490 6.65 4.64 -22.27
N ARG A 491 6.18 4.19 -23.45
CA ARG A 491 5.57 2.87 -23.66
C ARG A 491 6.62 1.77 -23.84
N ASP A 492 7.60 1.98 -24.70
CA ASP A 492 8.53 0.95 -25.20
C ASP A 492 9.97 1.14 -24.73
N GLY A 493 10.31 2.30 -24.16
CA GLY A 493 11.65 2.58 -23.67
C GLY A 493 12.07 1.67 -22.52
N ASP A 494 13.36 1.39 -22.46
CA ASP A 494 14.00 0.55 -21.45
C ASP A 494 13.88 1.16 -20.04
N TYR A 495 14.47 0.48 -19.05
CA TYR A 495 14.60 1.02 -17.70
C TYR A 495 15.97 0.69 -17.14
N THR A 496 16.73 1.72 -16.80
CA THR A 496 18.06 1.60 -16.21
C THR A 496 18.14 2.42 -14.93
N ALA A 497 18.46 1.78 -13.80
CA ALA A 497 18.73 2.49 -12.56
C ALA A 497 20.04 3.29 -12.71
N LEU A 498 20.07 4.51 -12.18
CA LEU A 498 21.25 5.37 -12.22
C LEU A 498 21.87 5.44 -10.83
N ALA A 499 23.20 5.37 -10.76
CA ALA A 499 23.91 5.43 -9.50
C ALA A 499 23.89 6.87 -8.94
N THR A 500 23.66 6.98 -7.63
CA THR A 500 23.73 8.25 -6.89
C THR A 500 25.01 8.28 -6.06
N THR A 501 25.62 9.46 -5.95
CA THR A 501 26.89 9.69 -5.23
C THR A 501 26.80 10.94 -4.35
N GLY A 502 27.72 11.10 -3.39
CA GLY A 502 27.80 12.27 -2.50
C GLY A 502 26.99 12.15 -1.20
N ALA A 503 26.95 13.23 -0.42
CA ALA A 503 26.48 13.22 0.97
C ALA A 503 24.99 12.85 1.15
N ALA A 504 24.13 13.12 0.17
CA ALA A 504 22.70 12.82 0.21
C ALA A 504 22.28 11.77 -0.83
N ALA A 505 23.18 10.86 -1.23
CA ALA A 505 22.92 9.84 -2.26
C ALA A 505 21.69 8.96 -1.95
N ASP A 506 21.49 8.57 -0.68
CA ASP A 506 20.36 7.73 -0.23
C ASP A 506 19.00 8.45 -0.30
N HIS A 507 19.02 9.77 -0.48
CA HIS A 507 17.87 10.65 -0.53
C HIS A 507 17.39 10.94 -1.97
N VAL A 508 17.96 10.27 -2.97
CA VAL A 508 17.59 10.41 -4.38
C VAL A 508 17.32 9.05 -4.99
N ILE A 509 16.21 8.93 -5.72
CA ILE A 509 15.93 7.85 -6.65
C ILE A 509 16.20 8.39 -8.05
N ALA A 510 17.07 7.72 -8.80
CA ALA A 510 17.42 8.12 -10.15
C ALA A 510 17.31 6.96 -11.14
N PHE A 511 16.71 7.20 -12.30
CA PHE A 511 16.65 6.22 -13.38
C PHE A 511 16.52 6.87 -14.76
N ARG A 512 16.87 6.10 -15.78
CA ARG A 512 16.75 6.43 -17.20
C ARG A 512 15.70 5.53 -17.85
N ARG A 513 14.91 6.12 -18.75
CA ARG A 513 14.15 5.43 -19.80
C ARG A 513 14.77 5.78 -21.15
N GLY A 514 15.29 4.82 -21.89
CA GLY A 514 15.92 5.02 -23.20
C GLY A 514 15.16 4.37 -24.34
N LEU A 515 15.09 5.05 -25.49
CA LEU A 515 14.61 4.49 -26.75
C LEU A 515 15.38 5.14 -27.91
N GLY A 516 16.26 4.38 -28.56
CA GLY A 516 17.20 4.92 -29.55
C GLY A 516 18.05 6.04 -28.94
N ASP A 517 18.10 7.19 -29.61
CA ASP A 517 18.87 8.37 -29.18
C ASP A 517 18.12 9.25 -28.16
N THR A 518 16.85 8.93 -27.85
CA THR A 518 16.04 9.69 -26.90
C THR A 518 16.08 9.05 -25.52
N SER A 519 16.25 9.85 -24.48
CA SER A 519 16.28 9.41 -23.10
C SER A 519 15.47 10.35 -22.22
N LEU A 520 14.78 9.76 -21.24
CA LEU A 520 14.18 10.47 -20.12
C LEU A 520 14.97 10.10 -18.85
N ILE A 521 15.58 11.10 -18.22
CA ILE A 521 16.33 10.97 -16.96
C ILE A 521 15.45 11.54 -15.85
N VAL A 522 15.18 10.73 -14.83
CA VAL A 522 14.24 11.06 -13.75
C VAL A 522 14.98 11.06 -12.43
N LEU A 523 14.88 12.15 -11.69
CA LEU A 523 15.45 12.30 -10.35
C LEU A 523 14.31 12.67 -9.38
N VAL A 524 14.17 11.88 -8.33
CA VAL A 524 13.09 12.03 -7.33
C VAL A 524 13.68 12.02 -5.92
N PRO A 525 13.32 12.98 -5.05
CA PRO A 525 13.80 13.02 -3.68
C PRO A 525 13.05 11.99 -2.83
N ARG A 526 13.71 11.50 -1.78
CA ARG A 526 13.08 10.67 -0.73
C ARG A 526 13.66 11.00 0.63
N LEU A 527 12.90 10.69 1.68
CA LEU A 527 13.32 10.83 3.07
C LEU A 527 13.79 12.27 3.41
N LEU A 528 13.01 13.27 3.00
CA LEU A 528 13.36 14.67 3.16
C LEU A 528 13.28 15.17 4.60
N ALA A 529 12.40 14.59 5.43
CA ALA A 529 12.30 14.95 6.84
C ALA A 529 13.58 14.60 7.61
N ARG A 530 14.21 13.46 7.26
CA ARG A 530 15.52 13.04 7.77
C ARG A 530 16.62 13.94 7.24
N LEU A 531 16.70 14.14 5.92
CA LEU A 531 17.75 14.94 5.27
C LEU A 531 17.79 16.38 5.81
N MET A 532 16.63 16.99 5.97
CA MET A 532 16.50 18.40 6.33
C MET A 532 16.32 18.60 7.84
N GLU A 533 16.38 17.53 8.64
CA GLU A 533 16.19 17.57 10.10
C GLU A 533 14.91 18.30 10.51
N LEU A 534 13.84 18.08 9.75
CA LEU A 534 12.53 18.73 9.90
C LEU A 534 12.52 20.26 9.75
N ARG A 535 13.57 20.85 9.17
CA ARG A 535 13.58 22.29 8.84
C ARG A 535 12.55 22.57 7.74
N ASN A 536 11.73 23.59 7.97
CA ASN A 536 10.72 24.04 7.02
C ASN A 536 11.34 24.96 5.94
N VAL A 537 12.26 24.40 5.16
CA VAL A 537 12.91 25.08 4.02
C VAL A 537 12.59 24.35 2.73
N LEU A 538 12.75 24.99 1.57
CA LEU A 538 12.54 24.30 0.31
C LEU A 538 13.66 23.27 0.05
N PRO A 539 13.35 22.06 -0.41
CA PRO A 539 14.34 21.03 -0.74
C PRO A 539 15.07 21.30 -2.06
N VAL A 540 15.64 22.49 -2.21
CA VAL A 540 16.28 22.99 -3.44
C VAL A 540 17.69 23.52 -3.16
N GLY A 541 18.56 23.48 -4.17
CA GLY A 541 19.88 24.10 -4.11
C GLY A 541 20.93 23.36 -3.27
N THR A 542 22.10 23.98 -3.14
CA THR A 542 23.30 23.37 -2.56
C THR A 542 23.21 23.13 -1.06
N ASP A 543 22.46 23.96 -0.33
CA ASP A 543 22.34 23.85 1.13
C ASP A 543 21.66 22.55 1.58
N VAL A 544 20.83 21.96 0.72
CA VAL A 544 20.15 20.69 0.98
C VAL A 544 20.90 19.52 0.35
N TRP A 545 21.39 19.69 -0.88
CA TRP A 545 21.90 18.58 -1.69
C TRP A 545 23.41 18.47 -1.71
N SER A 546 24.15 19.43 -1.15
CA SER A 546 25.62 19.39 -1.04
C SER A 546 26.30 19.00 -2.37
N ASP A 547 27.19 18.01 -2.35
CA ASP A 547 27.93 17.47 -3.50
C ASP A 547 27.19 16.32 -4.21
N THR A 548 25.91 16.06 -3.87
CA THR A 548 25.17 14.90 -4.36
C THR A 548 25.04 14.92 -5.89
N GLY A 549 25.36 13.80 -6.51
CA GLY A 549 25.38 13.62 -7.96
C GLY A 549 24.62 12.39 -8.42
N VAL A 550 24.33 12.36 -9.72
CA VAL A 550 23.80 11.20 -10.44
C VAL A 550 24.74 10.90 -11.61
N GLU A 551 25.23 9.66 -11.65
CA GLU A 551 26.05 9.16 -12.74
C GLU A 551 25.17 8.83 -13.95
N LEU A 552 25.58 9.28 -15.13
CA LEU A 552 24.86 9.14 -16.38
C LEU A 552 25.72 8.42 -17.42
N ASP A 553 25.13 7.44 -18.09
CA ASP A 553 25.71 6.84 -19.29
C ASP A 553 25.32 7.65 -20.54
N LEU A 554 25.76 8.92 -20.56
CA LEU A 554 25.53 9.87 -21.66
C LEU A 554 26.81 10.67 -21.93
N PRO A 555 27.07 11.07 -23.20
CA PRO A 555 28.24 11.88 -23.53
C PRO A 555 28.25 13.25 -22.83
N ASP A 556 29.43 13.73 -22.47
CA ASP A 556 29.62 15.10 -21.99
C ASP A 556 29.09 16.14 -23.00
N GLY A 557 28.49 17.22 -22.48
CA GLY A 557 27.85 18.26 -23.29
C GLY A 557 26.48 17.87 -23.83
N THR A 558 25.97 16.66 -23.55
CA THR A 558 24.59 16.30 -23.87
C THR A 558 23.64 17.26 -23.17
N ARG A 559 22.89 18.04 -23.97
CA ARG A 559 21.86 18.97 -23.48
C ARG A 559 20.59 18.23 -23.14
N MET A 560 20.03 18.52 -21.98
CA MET A 560 18.80 17.92 -21.51
C MET A 560 17.87 18.99 -20.95
N THR A 561 16.60 18.93 -21.31
CA THR A 561 15.61 19.93 -20.89
C THR A 561 14.66 19.34 -19.86
N ASP A 562 14.51 20.00 -18.73
CA ASP A 562 13.58 19.60 -17.68
C ASP A 562 12.13 19.85 -18.11
N THR A 563 11.34 18.80 -18.09
CA THR A 563 9.91 18.82 -18.39
C THR A 563 9.15 19.70 -17.39
N LEU A 564 9.59 19.79 -16.13
CA LEU A 564 8.88 20.54 -15.10
C LEU A 564 9.15 22.04 -15.17
N THR A 565 10.38 22.46 -15.43
CA THR A 565 10.79 23.88 -15.38
C THR A 565 11.16 24.50 -16.72
N GLY A 566 11.33 23.68 -17.77
CA GLY A 566 11.80 24.14 -19.08
C GLY A 566 13.29 24.50 -19.12
N ARG A 567 14.03 24.34 -18.01
CA ARG A 567 15.46 24.66 -17.94
C ARG A 567 16.27 23.58 -18.64
N THR A 568 17.34 24.00 -19.33
CA THR A 568 18.32 23.09 -19.92
C THR A 568 19.55 23.00 -19.01
N ILE A 569 20.05 21.78 -18.81
CA ILE A 569 21.36 21.49 -18.22
C ILE A 569 22.18 20.63 -19.19
N GLU A 570 23.48 20.56 -18.95
CA GLU A 570 24.41 19.75 -19.74
C GLU A 570 25.07 18.70 -18.85
N VAL A 571 25.29 17.51 -19.40
CA VAL A 571 26.09 16.47 -18.75
C VAL A 571 27.54 16.93 -18.64
N GLN A 572 28.14 16.79 -17.46
CA GLN A 572 29.52 17.17 -17.21
C GLN A 572 30.26 16.03 -16.51
N ALA A 573 31.35 15.55 -17.11
CA ALA A 573 32.14 14.42 -16.62
C ALA A 573 31.27 13.17 -16.34
N GLY A 574 30.34 12.85 -17.24
CA GLY A 574 29.43 11.71 -17.12
C GLY A 574 28.42 11.83 -15.98
N ARG A 575 28.20 13.03 -15.40
CA ARG A 575 27.31 13.20 -14.25
C ARG A 575 26.49 14.49 -14.31
N ILE A 576 25.47 14.55 -13.45
CA ILE A 576 24.75 15.79 -13.12
C ILE A 576 24.67 15.98 -11.60
N GLY A 577 24.80 17.22 -11.15
CA GLY A 577 24.64 17.58 -9.74
C GLY A 577 23.17 17.70 -9.36
N VAL A 578 22.75 17.05 -8.27
CA VAL A 578 21.36 17.11 -7.78
C VAL A 578 20.99 18.52 -7.34
N ALA A 579 21.91 19.26 -6.71
CA ALA A 579 21.69 20.66 -6.35
C ALA A 579 21.34 21.54 -7.56
N GLN A 580 21.97 21.28 -8.72
CA GLN A 580 21.70 21.99 -9.97
C GLN A 580 20.37 21.53 -10.59
N ALA A 581 20.13 20.22 -10.63
CA ALA A 581 18.89 19.64 -11.13
C ALA A 581 17.67 20.13 -10.35
N PHE A 582 17.81 20.27 -9.03
CA PHE A 582 16.73 20.67 -8.12
C PHE A 582 16.75 22.15 -7.78
N ALA A 583 17.39 23.00 -8.58
CA ALA A 583 17.52 24.42 -8.27
C ALA A 583 16.17 25.18 -8.25
N HIS A 584 15.17 24.73 -9.02
CA HIS A 584 13.87 25.42 -9.19
C HIS A 584 12.66 24.53 -8.88
N PHE A 585 12.89 23.23 -8.71
CA PHE A 585 11.86 22.27 -8.33
C PHE A 585 12.56 21.04 -7.74
N PRO A 586 12.08 20.42 -6.64
CA PRO A 586 12.84 19.42 -5.90
C PRO A 586 12.87 18.02 -6.55
N MET A 587 12.55 17.94 -7.84
CA MET A 587 12.58 16.73 -8.67
C MET A 587 12.70 17.17 -10.13
N ALA A 588 13.18 16.30 -11.01
CA ALA A 588 13.40 16.64 -12.41
C ALA A 588 13.11 15.47 -13.36
N ALA A 589 12.59 15.81 -14.55
CA ALA A 589 12.41 14.89 -15.68
C ALA A 589 13.07 15.49 -16.92
N PHE A 590 14.34 15.14 -17.14
CA PHE A 590 15.12 15.65 -18.26
C PHE A 590 14.93 14.79 -19.50
N VAL A 591 14.60 15.41 -20.63
CA VAL A 591 14.53 14.75 -21.93
C VAL A 591 15.75 15.13 -22.76
N THR A 592 16.39 14.14 -23.38
CA THR A 592 17.45 14.35 -24.40
C THR A 592 16.82 14.48 -25.79
N GLY A 593 17.44 15.29 -26.65
CA GLY A 593 16.99 15.48 -28.04
C GLY A 593 15.87 16.52 -28.21
N PRO A 594 15.58 16.93 -29.46
CA PRO A 594 14.49 17.86 -29.80
C PRO A 594 13.09 17.27 -29.58
#